data_AF-A0A523CA04-F1
#
_entry.id   AF-A0A523CA04-F1
#
_cell.length_a   1.000
_cell.length_b   1.000
_cell.length_c   1.000
_cell.angle_alpha   90.00
_cell.angle_beta   90.00
_cell.angle_gamma   90.00
#
_symmetry.space_group_name_H-M   'P 1'
#
loop_
_entity.id
_entity.type
_entity.pdbx_description
1 polymer ?
#
loop_
_entity_poly.entity_id
_entity_poly.type
_entity_poly.pdbx_seq_one_letter_code
_entity_poly.pdbx_strand_id
1 'polypeptide(L)' 'MENRFGEAATILYYDTSRAETIAQRSELVEQIREQGLAYPVTVIDGEPMYEGAVSYPAILRAVQTKLTSVS' A
#
# COMPACT_ATOMS: atom_id res chain seq x y z
N MET A 1 3.16 11.75 4.91
CA MET A 1 2.15 12.01 3.87
C MET A 1 1.44 13.32 4.07
N GLU A 2 0.86 13.56 5.25
CA GLU A 2 0.15 14.81 5.57
C GLU A 2 0.92 16.10 5.19
N ASN A 3 2.17 16.26 5.62
CA ASN A 3 2.98 17.44 5.25
C ASN A 3 3.25 17.61 3.74
N ARG A 4 3.14 16.54 2.95
CA ARG A 4 3.47 16.55 1.51
C ARG A 4 2.25 16.56 0.61
N PHE A 5 1.19 15.85 1.00
CA PHE A 5 -0.02 15.65 0.18
C PHE A 5 -1.30 16.05 0.92
N GLY A 6 -1.22 16.54 2.17
CA GLY A 6 -2.39 16.88 2.97
C GLY A 6 -3.33 15.69 3.10
N GLU A 7 -4.62 15.95 2.85
CA GLU A 7 -5.68 14.95 2.86
C GLU A 7 -5.72 14.08 1.58
N ALA A 8 -4.95 14.43 0.54
CA ALA A 8 -4.95 13.69 -0.72
C ALA A 8 -4.28 12.29 -0.60
N ALA A 9 -3.54 12.03 0.48
CA ALA A 9 -2.97 10.71 0.75
C ALA A 9 -2.86 10.41 2.24
N THR A 10 -3.31 9.23 2.65
CA THR A 10 -3.19 8.70 4.02
C THR A 10 -2.34 7.43 4.02
N ILE A 11 -1.52 7.23 5.06
CA ILE A 11 -0.82 5.95 5.30
C ILE A 11 -1.59 5.17 6.35
N LEU A 12 -1.89 3.91 6.04
CA LEU A 12 -2.53 2.98 6.96
C LEU A 12 -1.63 1.74 7.09
N TYR A 13 -1.58 1.18 8.29
CA TYR A 13 -0.84 -0.06 8.57
C TYR A 13 -1.82 -1.18 8.90
N TYR A 14 -1.61 -2.34 8.29
CA TYR A 14 -2.43 -3.53 8.48
C TYR A 14 -1.55 -4.72 8.84
N ASP A 15 -1.84 -5.33 9.98
CA ASP A 15 -1.12 -6.49 10.49
C ASP A 15 -1.82 -7.78 10.06
N THR A 16 -1.28 -8.43 9.04
CA THR A 16 -1.83 -9.67 8.46
C THR A 16 -1.62 -10.90 9.34
N SER A 17 -0.97 -10.78 10.51
CA SER A 17 -1.00 -11.83 11.53
C SER A 17 -2.32 -11.89 12.28
N ARG A 18 -3.16 -10.84 12.19
CA ARG A 18 -4.46 -10.76 12.86
C ARG A 18 -5.57 -11.26 11.96
N ALA A 19 -6.35 -12.23 12.48
CA ALA A 19 -7.49 -12.80 11.77
C ALA A 19 -8.51 -11.75 11.30
N GLU A 20 -8.76 -10.71 12.11
CA GLU A 20 -9.68 -9.62 11.76
C GLU A 20 -9.23 -8.84 10.51
N THR A 21 -7.92 -8.62 10.36
CA THR A 21 -7.35 -7.89 9.22
C THR A 21 -7.46 -8.73 7.96
N ILE A 22 -7.17 -10.03 8.07
CA ILE A 22 -7.34 -10.99 6.97
C ILE A 22 -8.81 -11.04 6.53
N ALA A 23 -9.75 -11.09 7.48
CA ALA A 23 -11.17 -11.14 7.17
C ALA A 23 -11.68 -9.85 6.49
N GLN A 24 -11.24 -8.68 6.95
CA GLN A 24 -11.67 -7.39 6.39
C GLN A 24 -11.03 -7.08 5.03
N ARG A 25 -9.89 -7.71 4.70
CA ARG A 25 -9.09 -7.40 3.51
C ARG A 25 -8.74 -8.65 2.71
N SER A 26 -9.61 -9.65 2.73
CA SER A 26 -9.35 -10.97 2.17
C SER A 26 -8.88 -10.90 0.72
N GLU A 27 -9.55 -10.09 -0.12
CA GLU A 27 -9.19 -9.94 -1.53
C GLU A 27 -7.74 -9.45 -1.73
N LEU A 28 -7.31 -8.44 -0.97
CA LEU A 28 -5.95 -7.90 -1.07
C LEU A 28 -4.89 -8.88 -0.56
N VAL A 29 -5.18 -9.57 0.55
CA VAL A 29 -4.28 -10.58 1.12
C VAL A 29 -4.12 -11.77 0.16
N GLU A 30 -5.22 -12.19 -0.46
CA GLU A 30 -5.24 -13.23 -1.48
C GLU A 30 -4.45 -12.81 -2.72
N GLN A 31 -4.65 -11.59 -3.22
CA GLN A 31 -3.88 -11.04 -4.33
C GLN A 31 -2.37 -11.04 -4.03
N ILE A 32 -1.96 -10.61 -2.84
CA ILE A 32 -0.55 -10.62 -2.40
C ILE A 32 0.01 -12.05 -2.42
N ARG A 33 -0.78 -13.03 -1.96
CA ARG A 33 -0.40 -14.45 -1.93
C ARG A 33 -0.27 -15.02 -3.33
N GLU A 34 -1.23 -14.77 -4.21
CA GLU A 34 -1.24 -15.24 -5.59
C GLU A 34 -0.08 -14.68 -6.41
N GLN A 35 0.31 -13.43 -6.14
CA GLN A 35 1.49 -12.80 -6.75
C GLN A 35 2.81 -13.27 -6.15
N GLY A 36 2.78 -14.04 -5.05
CA GLY A 36 3.97 -14.57 -4.38
C GLY A 36 4.81 -13.51 -3.67
N LEU A 37 4.23 -12.37 -3.30
CA LEU A 37 4.96 -11.25 -2.70
C LEU A 37 5.28 -11.51 -1.23
N ALA A 38 6.46 -11.06 -0.80
CA ALA A 38 6.88 -11.16 0.59
C ALA A 38 6.46 -9.93 1.42
N TYR A 39 5.96 -10.17 2.63
CA TYR A 39 5.68 -9.09 3.58
C TYR A 39 6.98 -8.43 4.10
N PRO A 40 6.97 -7.12 4.41
CA PRO A 40 5.85 -6.19 4.27
C PRO A 40 5.58 -5.81 2.80
N VAL A 41 4.31 -5.54 2.48
CA VAL A 41 3.90 -5.07 1.14
C VAL A 41 3.33 -3.65 1.26
N THR A 42 3.81 -2.75 0.41
CA THR A 42 3.22 -1.41 0.25
C THR A 42 2.17 -1.45 -0.84
N VAL A 43 0.97 -1.02 -0.50
CA VAL A 43 -0.20 -0.97 -1.38
C VAL A 43 -0.60 0.49 -1.57
N ILE A 44 -0.86 0.91 -2.80
CA ILE A 44 -1.33 2.26 -3.14
C ILE A 44 -2.62 2.11 -3.93
N ASP A 45 -3.71 2.72 -3.44
CA ASP A 45 -5.05 2.65 -4.04
C ASP A 45 -5.52 1.22 -4.36
N GLY A 46 -5.21 0.27 -3.46
CA GLY A 46 -5.58 -1.14 -3.59
C GLY A 46 -4.61 -1.98 -4.42
N GLU A 47 -3.59 -1.38 -5.04
CA GLU A 47 -2.61 -2.08 -5.87
C GLU A 47 -1.30 -2.35 -5.11
N PRO A 48 -0.85 -3.62 -5.00
CA PRO A 48 0.48 -3.94 -4.48
C PRO A 48 1.56 -3.32 -5.36
N MET A 49 2.39 -2.44 -4.79
CA MET A 49 3.41 -1.70 -5.54
C MET A 49 4.84 -2.09 -5.17
N TYR A 50 5.06 -2.46 -3.91
CA TYR A 50 6.39 -2.81 -3.42
C TYR A 50 6.32 -3.94 -2.41
N GLU A 51 7.31 -4.83 -2.44
CA GLU A 51 7.59 -5.80 -1.38
C GLU A 51 8.88 -5.45 -0.63
N GLY A 52 8.94 -5.84 0.65
CA GLY A 52 10.09 -5.62 1.51
C GLY A 52 10.32 -4.16 1.92
N ALA A 53 11.56 -3.86 2.31
CA ALA A 53 11.93 -2.52 2.76
C ALA A 53 11.99 -1.55 1.58
N VAL A 54 11.16 -0.51 1.61
CA VAL A 54 11.14 0.54 0.60
C VAL A 54 11.50 1.90 1.20
N SER A 55 12.27 2.67 0.42
CA SER A 55 12.65 4.02 0.79
C SER A 55 11.45 4.98 0.76
N TYR A 56 11.36 5.86 1.76
CA TYR A 56 10.32 6.89 1.81
C TYR A 56 10.25 7.75 0.53
N PRO A 57 11.37 8.19 -0.10
CA PRO A 57 11.32 8.90 -1.38
C PRO A 57 10.67 8.12 -2.52
N ALA A 58 10.81 6.80 -2.57
CA ALA A 58 10.15 5.97 -3.58
C ALA A 58 8.62 5.98 -3.39
N ILE A 59 8.15 5.85 -2.15
CA ILE A 59 6.72 5.94 -1.81
C ILE A 59 6.16 7.31 -2.22
N LEU A 60 6.87 8.40 -1.91
CA LEU A 60 6.43 9.74 -2.27
C LEU A 60 6.28 9.91 -3.79
N ARG A 61 7.22 9.39 -4.59
CA ARG A 61 7.12 9.44 -6.05
C ARG A 61 5.94 8.62 -6.57
N ALA A 62 5.72 7.41 -6.04
CA ALA A 62 4.61 6.57 -6.47
C ALA A 62 3.25 7.22 -6.21
N VAL A 63 3.06 7.80 -5.01
CA VAL A 63 1.85 8.55 -4.68
C VAL A 63 1.68 9.76 -5.58
N GLN A 64 2.75 10.54 -5.80
CA GLN A 64 2.70 11.69 -6.71
C GLN A 64 2.26 11.29 -8.12
N THR A 65 2.80 10.19 -8.66
CA THR A 65 2.45 9.67 -9.99
C THR A 65 0.97 9.28 -10.07
N LYS A 66 0.43 8.59 -9.05
CA LYS A 66 -1.00 8.21 -9.01
C LYS A 66 -1.89 9.46 -9.00
N LEU A 67 -1.58 10.43 -8.14
CA LEU A 67 -2.35 11.69 -8.06
C LEU A 67 -2.35 12.46 -9.38
N THR A 68 -1.25 12.47 -10.14
CA THR A 68 -1.17 13.16 -11.44
C THR A 68 -1.81 12.38 -12.58
N SER A 69 -1.93 11.05 -12.47
CA SER A 69 -2.49 10.21 -13.54
C SER A 69 -4.02 10.19 -13.57
N VAL A 70 -4.67 10.72 -12.52
CA VAL A 70 -6.14 10.83 -12.40
C VAL A 70 -6.62 12.24 -12.84
N SER A 71 -5.72 13.08 -13.38
CA SER A 71 -6.03 14.42 -13.90
C SER A 71 -6.31 14.43 -15.40
#